data_AF-A0A8I0GLD1-F1
#
_entry.id   AF-A0A8I0GLD1-F1
#
_cell.length_a   1.000
_cell.length_b   1.000
_cell.length_c   1.000
_cell.angle_alpha   90.00
_cell.angle_beta   90.00
_cell.angle_gamma   90.00
#
_symmetry.space_group_name_H-M   'P 1'
#
loop_
_entity.id
_entity.type
_entity.pdbx_description
1 polymer ?
#
loop_
_entity_poly.entity_id
_entity_poly.type
_entity_poly.pdbx_seq_one_letter_code
_entity_poly.pdbx_strand_id
1 'polypeptide(L)'
;MIRLYRRVAVPIFWTTLAIVYAVAIMPAAQAPDFHAGDKINHIAAFLTLTLLGRAAYRAHPRWRLALGLSLFGALIELTQAIPALHRDASVWDWVADSGAILVALAAALIIERCLPAHMPA
;
A
#
# COMPACT_ATOMS: atom_id res chain seq x y z
N MET A 1 19.27 -16.46 -6.77
CA MET A 1 18.00 -16.42 -6.00
C MET A 1 17.41 -15.01 -5.92
N ILE A 2 18.17 -13.97 -5.54
CA ILE A 2 17.69 -12.56 -5.47
C ILE A 2 17.05 -12.06 -6.78
N ARG A 3 17.67 -12.35 -7.94
CA ARG A 3 17.12 -11.92 -9.25
C ARG A 3 15.77 -12.58 -9.57
N LEU A 4 15.57 -13.84 -9.19
CA LEU A 4 14.30 -14.55 -9.39
C LEU A 4 13.23 -14.04 -8.42
N TYR A 5 13.59 -13.86 -7.15
CA TYR A 5 12.72 -13.24 -6.15
C TYR A 5 12.23 -11.86 -6.60
N ARG A 6 13.13 -11.00 -7.05
CA ARG A 6 12.77 -9.66 -7.53
C ARG A 6 11.89 -9.69 -8.79
N ARG A 7 12.10 -10.66 -9.68
CA ARG A 7 11.25 -10.89 -10.87
C ARG A 7 9.82 -11.25 -10.53
N VAL A 8 9.55 -11.74 -9.32
CA VAL A 8 8.20 -12.10 -8.86
C VAL A 8 7.63 -11.02 -7.94
N ALA A 9 8.41 -10.53 -6.97
CA ALA A 9 7.95 -9.55 -5.99
C ALA A 9 7.58 -8.19 -6.61
N VAL A 10 8.32 -7.72 -7.62
CA VAL A 10 8.05 -6.44 -8.28
C VAL A 10 6.72 -6.48 -9.05
N PRO A 11 6.45 -7.47 -9.92
CA PRO A 11 5.13 -7.60 -10.53
C PRO A 11 4.00 -7.72 -9.53
N ILE A 12 4.16 -8.52 -8.46
CA ILE A 12 3.14 -8.65 -7.42
C ILE A 12 2.80 -7.28 -6.81
N PHE A 13 3.82 -6.50 -6.42
CA PHE A 13 3.61 -5.17 -5.88
C PHE A 13 2.82 -4.27 -6.85
N TRP A 14 3.23 -4.18 -8.12
CA TRP A 14 2.57 -3.31 -9.09
C TRP A 14 1.16 -3.77 -9.44
N THR A 15 0.94 -5.09 -9.56
CA THR A 15 -0.39 -5.65 -9.78
C THR A 15 -1.30 -5.35 -8.59
N THR A 16 -0.83 -5.54 -7.36
CA THR A 16 -1.61 -5.20 -6.17
C THR A 16 -1.89 -3.70 -6.09
N LEU A 17 -0.91 -2.84 -6.40
CA LEU A 17 -1.09 -1.38 -6.45
C LEU A 17 -2.21 -0.99 -7.44
N ALA A 18 -2.19 -1.58 -8.64
CA ALA A 18 -3.21 -1.31 -9.66
C ALA A 18 -4.61 -1.80 -9.22
N ILE A 19 -4.69 -2.97 -8.60
CA ILE A 19 -5.96 -3.51 -8.06
C ILE A 19 -6.49 -2.62 -6.95
N VAL A 20 -5.65 -2.22 -5.99
CA VAL A 20 -6.05 -1.33 -4.89
C VAL A 20 -6.58 -0.01 -5.45
N TYR A 21 -5.89 0.58 -6.43
CA TYR A 21 -6.37 1.81 -7.08
C TYR A 21 -7.74 1.62 -7.72
N ALA A 22 -7.90 0.57 -8.54
CA ALA A 22 -9.15 0.29 -9.26
C ALA A 22 -10.33 0.08 -8.30
N VAL A 23 -10.10 -0.62 -7.18
CA VAL A 23 -11.12 -0.84 -6.14
C VAL A 23 -11.43 0.45 -5.37
N ALA A 24 -10.42 1.25 -5.05
CA ALA A 24 -10.60 2.49 -4.30
C ALA A 24 -11.44 3.54 -5.05
N ILE A 25 -11.29 3.62 -6.38
CA ILE A 25 -12.05 4.56 -7.22
C ILE A 25 -13.38 4.01 -7.71
N MET A 26 -13.64 2.70 -7.54
CA MET A 26 -14.91 2.08 -7.91
C MET A 26 -16.04 2.67 -7.07
N PRO A 27 -17.21 3.01 -7.66
CA PRO A 27 -18.34 3.55 -6.90
C PRO A 27 -18.67 2.70 -5.67
N ALA A 28 -18.96 3.31 -4.52
CA ALA A 28 -19.10 2.60 -3.25
C ALA A 28 -20.14 1.46 -3.31
N ALA A 29 -21.22 1.64 -4.06
CA ALA A 29 -22.26 0.62 -4.25
C ALA A 29 -21.82 -0.63 -5.03
N GLN A 30 -20.69 -0.56 -5.75
CA GLN A 30 -20.15 -1.64 -6.57
C GLN A 30 -18.88 -2.24 -5.97
N ALA A 31 -18.24 -1.51 -5.04
CA ALA A 31 -17.02 -1.96 -4.39
C ALA A 31 -17.29 -3.20 -3.52
N PRO A 32 -16.33 -4.13 -3.40
CA PRO A 32 -16.45 -5.25 -2.48
C PRO A 32 -16.67 -4.75 -1.05
N ASP A 33 -17.81 -5.13 -0.46
CA ASP A 33 -18.08 -4.85 0.95
C ASP A 33 -17.52 -5.98 1.80
N PHE A 34 -16.45 -5.68 2.53
CA PHE A 34 -15.86 -6.60 3.50
C PHE A 34 -16.48 -6.47 4.90
N HIS A 35 -17.53 -5.66 5.07
CA HIS A 35 -18.20 -5.34 6.33
C HIS A 35 -17.28 -4.81 7.44
N ALA A 36 -16.06 -4.41 7.09
CA ALA A 36 -15.05 -3.88 8.00
C ALA A 36 -15.08 -2.34 8.07
N GLY A 37 -15.76 -1.69 7.12
CA GLY A 37 -15.78 -0.23 6.98
C GLY A 37 -14.60 0.31 6.17
N ASP A 38 -14.83 1.45 5.53
CA ASP A 38 -13.92 2.04 4.53
C ASP A 38 -12.51 2.28 5.08
N LYS A 39 -12.40 2.79 6.32
CA LYS A 39 -11.13 2.99 7.01
C LYS A 39 -10.32 1.71 7.21
N ILE A 40 -10.98 0.58 7.52
CA ILE A 40 -10.26 -0.68 7.70
C ILE A 40 -9.74 -1.18 6.35
N ASN A 41 -10.52 -0.99 5.27
CA ASN A 41 -10.08 -1.33 3.91
C ASN A 41 -8.85 -0.52 3.50
N HIS A 42 -8.85 0.78 3.76
CA HIS A 42 -7.71 1.69 3.57
C HIS A 42 -6.47 1.21 4.32
N ILE A 43 -6.59 0.99 5.64
CA ILE A 43 -5.49 0.50 6.47
C ILE A 43 -4.96 -0.84 5.94
N ALA A 44 -5.83 -1.81 5.64
CA ALA A 44 -5.44 -3.12 5.15
C ALA A 44 -4.72 -3.06 3.79
N ALA A 45 -5.21 -2.21 2.88
CA ALA A 45 -4.61 -1.98 1.58
C ALA A 45 -3.19 -1.40 1.71
N PHE A 46 -3.03 -0.33 2.50
CA PHE A 46 -1.75 0.34 2.67
C PHE A 46 -0.74 -0.46 3.51
N LEU A 47 -1.19 -1.26 4.48
CA LEU A 47 -0.33 -2.24 5.14
C LEU A 47 0.21 -3.25 4.12
N THR A 48 -0.68 -3.86 3.33
CA THR A 48 -0.31 -4.84 2.30
C THR A 48 0.67 -4.27 1.27
N LEU A 49 0.35 -3.11 0.70
CA LEU A 49 1.21 -2.43 -0.28
C LEU A 49 2.58 -2.07 0.29
N THR A 50 2.63 -1.64 1.54
CA THR A 50 3.89 -1.30 2.20
C THR A 50 4.77 -2.52 2.40
N LEU A 51 4.20 -3.64 2.86
CA LEU A 51 4.94 -4.89 3.06
C LEU A 51 5.44 -5.46 1.73
N LEU A 52 4.58 -5.50 0.70
CA LEU A 52 4.95 -5.94 -0.65
C LEU A 52 5.99 -5.01 -1.29
N GLY A 53 5.83 -3.70 -1.15
CA GLY A 53 6.79 -2.72 -1.66
C GLY A 53 8.14 -2.85 -0.96
N ARG A 54 8.14 -3.07 0.36
CA ARG A 54 9.37 -3.27 1.14
C ARG A 54 10.08 -4.56 0.73
N ALA A 55 9.33 -5.63 0.49
CA ALA A 55 9.82 -6.89 -0.04
C ALA A 55 10.41 -6.73 -1.46
N ALA A 56 9.70 -6.05 -2.36
CA ALA A 56 10.11 -5.84 -3.75
C ALA A 56 11.36 -4.95 -3.89
N TYR A 57 11.51 -3.95 -3.02
CA TYR A 57 12.56 -2.93 -3.10
C TYR A 57 13.43 -2.88 -1.83
N ARG A 58 13.87 -4.04 -1.31
CA ARG A 58 14.69 -4.12 -0.07
C ARG A 58 15.94 -3.23 -0.08
N ALA A 59 16.59 -3.09 -1.24
CA ALA A 59 17.81 -2.30 -1.40
C ALA A 59 17.55 -0.78 -1.47
N HIS A 60 16.31 -0.33 -1.67
CA HIS A 60 15.99 1.08 -1.76
C HIS A 60 15.76 1.71 -0.37
N PRO A 61 16.01 3.03 -0.22
CA PRO A 61 15.68 3.75 0.99
C PRO A 61 14.19 3.67 1.31
N ARG A 62 13.87 3.31 2.55
CA ARG A 62 12.49 3.10 3.03
C ARG A 62 11.63 4.35 2.94
N TRP A 63 12.23 5.52 3.13
CA TRP A 63 11.53 6.81 3.03
C TRP A 63 10.98 7.07 1.62
N ARG A 64 11.63 6.55 0.56
CA ARG A 64 11.14 6.68 -0.82
C ARG A 64 9.86 5.88 -1.04
N LEU A 65 9.79 4.68 -0.46
CA LEU A 65 8.58 3.87 -0.48
C LEU A 65 7.46 4.55 0.32
N ALA A 66 7.78 5.06 1.52
CA ALA A 66 6.81 5.75 2.36
C ALA A 66 6.21 6.97 1.66
N LEU A 67 7.07 7.82 1.10
CA LEU A 67 6.65 9.00 0.35
C LEU A 67 5.86 8.62 -0.90
N GLY A 68 6.32 7.63 -1.66
CA GLY A 68 5.63 7.16 -2.87
C GLY A 68 4.21 6.63 -2.58
N LEU A 69 4.05 5.83 -1.52
CA LEU A 69 2.75 5.32 -1.12
C LEU A 69 1.86 6.43 -0.52
N SER A 70 2.40 7.35 0.28
CA SER A 70 1.60 8.47 0.80
C SER A 70 1.11 9.40 -0.32
N LEU A 71 1.94 9.67 -1.34
CA LEU A 71 1.52 10.39 -2.54
C LEU A 71 0.47 9.62 -3.34
N PHE A 72 0.56 8.29 -3.38
CA PHE A 72 -0.44 7.44 -4.01
C PHE A 72 -1.79 7.47 -3.25
N GLY A 73 -1.79 7.50 -1.92
CA GLY A 73 -3.01 7.74 -1.13
C GLY A 73 -3.63 9.10 -1.44
N ALA A 74 -2.82 10.16 -1.48
CA ALA A 74 -3.30 11.48 -1.88
C ALA A 74 -3.87 11.49 -3.32
N LEU A 75 -3.29 10.73 -4.25
CA LEU A 75 -3.82 10.56 -5.60
C LEU A 75 -5.19 9.86 -5.60
N ILE A 76 -5.39 8.84 -4.75
CA ILE A 76 -6.69 8.17 -4.58
C ILE A 76 -7.74 9.19 -4.13
N GLU A 77 -7.45 9.97 -3.08
CA GLU A 77 -8.37 11.00 -2.56
C GLU A 77 -8.73 12.05 -3.62
N LEU A 78 -7.72 12.55 -4.35
CA LEU A 78 -7.93 13.50 -5.44
C LEU A 78 -8.78 12.90 -6.56
N THR A 79 -8.65 11.61 -6.82
CA THR A 79 -9.45 10.91 -7.82
C THR A 79 -10.88 10.71 -7.32
N GLN A 80 -11.07 10.30 -6.06
CA GLN A 80 -12.38 10.14 -5.44
C GLN A 80 -13.15 11.47 -5.36
N ALA A 81 -12.45 12.60 -5.29
CA ALA A 81 -13.05 13.93 -5.33
C ALA A 81 -13.74 14.27 -6.68
N ILE A 82 -13.55 13.47 -7.72
CA ILE A 82 -14.23 13.63 -9.01
C ILE A 82 -15.69 13.18 -8.85
N PRO A 83 -16.69 14.07 -9.01
CA PRO A 83 -18.10 13.75 -8.72
C PRO A 83 -18.66 12.56 -9.51
N ALA A 84 -18.16 12.34 -10.73
CA ALA A 84 -18.59 11.23 -11.58
C ALA A 84 -18.29 9.83 -10.99
N LEU A 85 -17.36 9.73 -10.05
CA LEU A 85 -16.98 8.46 -9.42
C LEU A 85 -17.88 8.07 -8.24
N HIS A 86 -18.76 8.97 -7.78
CA HIS A 86 -19.69 8.71 -6.66
C HIS A 86 -18.95 8.15 -5.44
N ARG A 87 -17.84 8.82 -5.09
CA ARG A 87 -16.99 8.53 -3.93
C ARG A 87 -16.83 9.79 -3.11
N ASP A 88 -16.59 9.60 -1.82
CA ASP A 88 -16.32 10.68 -0.88
C ASP A 88 -14.82 10.75 -0.63
N ALA A 89 -14.21 11.88 -1.00
CA ALA A 89 -12.83 12.16 -0.66
C ALA A 89 -12.72 12.65 0.80
N SER A 90 -11.68 12.23 1.48
CA SER A 90 -11.47 12.40 2.91
C SER A 90 -9.98 12.48 3.21
N VAL A 91 -9.54 13.67 3.62
CA VAL A 91 -8.17 13.90 4.11
C VAL A 91 -7.82 12.95 5.28
N TRP A 92 -8.82 12.51 6.04
CA TRP A 92 -8.62 11.57 7.15
C TRP A 92 -8.26 10.17 6.68
N ASP A 93 -8.70 9.75 5.50
CA ASP A 93 -8.34 8.45 4.94
C ASP A 93 -6.89 8.48 4.42
N TRP A 94 -6.46 9.57 3.77
CA TRP A 94 -5.04 9.79 3.47
C TRP A 94 -4.14 9.81 4.71
N VAL A 95 -4.60 10.40 5.82
CA VAL A 95 -3.87 10.39 7.10
C VAL A 95 -3.80 8.96 7.66
N ALA A 96 -4.89 8.19 7.59
CA ALA A 96 -4.93 6.79 8.01
C ALA A 96 -3.98 5.93 7.18
N ASP A 97 -3.95 6.11 5.86
CA ASP A 97 -3.05 5.43 4.93
C ASP A 97 -1.59 5.71 5.27
N SER A 98 -1.27 6.99 5.52
CA SER A 98 0.07 7.42 5.93
C SER A 98 0.47 6.79 7.28
N GLY A 99 -0.46 6.69 8.23
CA GLY A 99 -0.26 5.97 9.48
C GLY A 99 0.00 4.48 9.29
N ALA A 100 -0.79 3.82 8.44
CA ALA A 100 -0.64 2.40 8.10
C ALA A 100 0.73 2.10 7.47
N ILE A 101 1.20 2.96 6.56
CA ILE A 101 2.53 2.87 5.96
C ILE A 101 3.62 2.89 7.04
N LEU A 102 3.56 3.83 7.99
CA LEU A 102 4.56 3.94 9.06
C LEU A 102 4.56 2.69 9.95
N VAL A 103 3.38 2.19 10.32
CA VAL A 103 3.22 0.96 11.12
C VAL A 103 3.78 -0.25 10.38
N ALA A 104 3.44 -0.47 9.12
CA ALA A 104 3.96 -1.58 8.33
C ALA A 104 5.49 -1.51 8.15
N LEU A 105 6.06 -0.32 7.93
CA LEU A 105 7.51 -0.16 7.86
C LEU A 105 8.18 -0.47 9.20
N ALA A 106 7.61 -0.01 10.32
CA ALA A 106 8.11 -0.34 11.65
C ALA A 106 8.09 -1.85 11.92
N ALA A 107 7.00 -2.53 11.59
CA ALA A 107 6.90 -3.98 11.70
C ALA A 107 7.93 -4.69 10.82
N ALA A 108 8.06 -4.30 9.55
CA ALA A 108 9.05 -4.86 8.63
C ALA A 108 10.49 -4.66 9.13
N LEU A 109 10.79 -3.52 9.74
CA LEU A 109 12.08 -3.23 10.35
C LEU A 109 12.40 -4.16 11.52
N ILE A 110 11.43 -4.40 12.40
CA ILE A 110 11.58 -5.32 13.52
C ILE A 110 11.85 -6.73 13.00
N ILE A 111 11.06 -7.19 12.02
CA ILE A 111 11.21 -8.50 11.38
C ILE A 111 12.58 -8.63 10.71
N GLU A 112 13.02 -7.62 9.96
CA GLU A 112 14.34 -7.58 9.31
C GLU A 112 15.51 -7.66 10.30
N ARG A 113 15.32 -7.15 11.53
CA ARG A 113 16.33 -7.21 12.60
C ARG A 113 16.30 -8.53 13.36
N CYS A 114 15.12 -9.13 13.54
CA CYS A 114 14.94 -10.39 14.26
C CYS A 114 15.26 -11.62 13.42
N LEU A 115 15.22 -11.55 12.09
CA LEU A 115 15.68 -12.60 11.20
C LEU A 115 17.17 -12.42 10.88
N PRO A 116 18.09 -13.21 11.47
CA PRO A 116 19.51 -13.20 11.08
C PRO A 116 19.62 -13.52 9.58
N ALA A 117 20.18 -12.59 8.82
CA ALA A 117 20.23 -12.66 7.37
C ALA A 117 21.08 -13.85 6.89
N HIS A 118 20.44 -14.88 6.34
CA HIS A 118 21.06 -15.85 5.43
C HIS A 118 20.66 -15.63 3.96
N MET A 119 20.04 -14.48 3.61
CA MET A 119 19.77 -14.15 2.22
C MET A 119 20.84 -13.18 1.69
N PRO A 120 21.62 -13.58 0.66
CA PRO A 120 22.58 -12.69 0.04
C PRO A 120 21.87 -11.49 -0.59
N ALA A 121 22.59 -10.36 -0.66
CA ALA A 121 22.17 -9.12 -1.31
C ALA A 121 22.21 -9.21 -2.84
#